data_AF-W9VMN2-F1
#
_entry.id   AF-W9VMN2-F1
#
_cell.length_a   1.000
_cell.length_b   1.000
_cell.length_c   1.000
_cell.angle_alpha   90.00
_cell.angle_beta   90.00
_cell.angle_gamma   90.00
#
_symmetry.space_group_name_H-M   'P 1'
#
loop_
_entity.id
_entity.type
_entity.pdbx_description
1 polymer ?
#
loop_
_entity_poly.entity_id
_entity_poly.type
_entity_poly.pdbx_seq_one_letter_code
_entity_poly.pdbx_strand_id
1 'polypeptide(L)'
;MGNVLNALPKSLHGKAKSDLQAIWMAPTRQEANKAFKHFIRRYEAKYPKATEKLEKDHEALLAFFDFPAERWVHLRTTNPIESTFATVRHRTSRTKNCVTRASFLGLAFKMSEEAANAWRRIRAPEKVAELLGGARYEDGIPVPDDPPDTQKEQREAA
;
A
#
# COMPACT_ATOMS: atom_id res chain seq x y z
N MET A 1 -0.83 0.68 -8.37
CA MET A 1 -1.40 -0.28 -9.36
C MET A 1 -1.32 0.21 -10.81
N GLY A 2 -1.54 1.50 -11.12
CA GLY A 2 -1.61 1.99 -12.49
C GLY A 2 -0.39 1.66 -13.37
N ASN A 3 0.82 1.67 -12.80
CA ASN A 3 2.05 1.40 -13.54
C ASN A 3 2.11 -0.01 -14.15
N VAL A 4 1.58 -1.01 -13.44
CA VAL A 4 1.51 -2.41 -13.90
C VAL A 4 0.38 -2.58 -14.91
N LEU A 5 -0.81 -2.00 -14.64
CA LEU A 5 -1.96 -2.09 -15.54
C LEU A 5 -1.68 -1.43 -16.90
N ASN A 6 -0.89 -0.36 -16.94
CA ASN A 6 -0.49 0.30 -18.19
C ASN A 6 0.39 -0.58 -19.10
N ALA A 7 1.00 -1.66 -18.58
CA ALA A 7 1.75 -2.63 -19.36
C ALA A 7 0.88 -3.79 -19.87
N LEU A 8 -0.43 -3.79 -19.59
CA LEU A 8 -1.37 -4.84 -19.96
C LEU A 8 -2.46 -4.32 -20.90
N PRO A 9 -2.98 -5.16 -21.82
CA PRO A 9 -4.16 -4.84 -22.61
C PRO A 9 -5.37 -4.51 -21.73
N LYS A 10 -6.17 -3.52 -22.13
CA LYS A 10 -7.36 -3.08 -21.38
C LYS A 10 -8.36 -4.21 -21.10
N SER A 11 -8.48 -5.18 -22.00
CA SER A 11 -9.35 -6.35 -21.83
C SER A 11 -8.98 -7.22 -20.63
N LEU A 12 -7.71 -7.19 -20.20
CA LEU A 12 -7.21 -7.97 -19.06
C LEU A 12 -7.20 -7.19 -17.76
N HIS A 13 -7.49 -5.88 -17.77
CA HIS A 13 -7.39 -5.02 -16.59
C HIS A 13 -8.28 -5.49 -15.45
N GLY A 14 -9.49 -5.99 -15.73
CA GLY A 14 -10.39 -6.50 -14.70
C GLY A 14 -9.79 -7.66 -13.91
N LYS A 15 -9.31 -8.70 -14.63
CA LYS A 15 -8.67 -9.87 -14.01
C LYS A 15 -7.35 -9.51 -13.32
N ALA A 16 -6.50 -8.75 -14.01
CA ALA A 16 -5.21 -8.34 -13.47
C ALA A 16 -5.37 -7.49 -12.20
N LYS A 17 -6.39 -6.62 -12.13
CA LYS A 17 -6.69 -5.84 -10.92
C LYS A 17 -7.09 -6.73 -9.75
N SER A 18 -7.88 -7.78 -9.99
CA SER A 18 -8.26 -8.75 -8.97
C SER A 18 -7.04 -9.54 -8.48
N ASP A 19 -6.22 -10.04 -9.40
CA ASP A 19 -5.02 -10.82 -9.07
C ASP A 19 -3.99 -9.96 -8.30
N LEU A 20 -3.85 -8.69 -8.71
CA LEU A 20 -3.05 -7.70 -7.99
C LEU A 20 -3.63 -7.44 -6.59
N GLN A 21 -4.94 -7.23 -6.46
CA GLN A 21 -5.61 -7.02 -5.17
C GLN A 21 -5.38 -8.17 -4.20
N ALA A 22 -5.36 -9.41 -4.68
CA ALA A 22 -5.08 -10.58 -3.86
C ALA A 22 -3.70 -10.53 -3.19
N ILE A 23 -2.73 -9.79 -3.74
CA ILE A 23 -1.38 -9.69 -3.16
C ILE A 23 -1.39 -8.83 -1.90
N TRP A 24 -1.80 -7.56 -1.97
CA TRP A 24 -1.72 -6.66 -0.80
C TRP A 24 -2.94 -6.78 0.14
N MET A 25 -4.04 -7.40 -0.28
CA MET A 25 -5.17 -7.68 0.62
C MET A 25 -5.02 -9.01 1.36
N ALA A 26 -3.96 -9.78 1.09
CA ALA A 26 -3.67 -11.01 1.81
C ALA A 26 -3.59 -10.76 3.35
N PRO A 27 -3.99 -11.76 4.16
CA PRO A 27 -3.94 -11.66 5.60
C PRO A 27 -2.50 -11.75 6.15
N THR A 28 -1.61 -12.47 5.46
CA THR A 28 -0.21 -12.67 5.89
C THR A 28 0.77 -12.44 4.74
N ARG A 29 2.03 -12.14 5.08
CA ARG A 29 3.13 -12.01 4.11
C ARG A 29 3.33 -13.29 3.31
N GLN A 30 3.14 -14.46 3.93
CA GLN A 30 3.25 -15.74 3.23
C GLN A 30 2.19 -15.91 2.15
N GLU A 31 0.93 -15.57 2.45
CA GLU A 31 -0.15 -15.63 1.47
C GLU A 31 0.01 -14.59 0.36
N ALA A 32 0.48 -13.37 0.71
CA ALA A 32 0.82 -12.35 -0.27
C ALA A 32 1.87 -12.85 -1.28
N ASN A 33 2.91 -13.55 -0.79
CA ASN A 33 3.95 -14.15 -1.62
C ASN A 33 3.42 -15.27 -2.51
N LYS A 34 2.46 -16.08 -2.04
CA LYS A 34 1.80 -17.09 -2.87
C LYS A 34 1.00 -16.44 -3.99
N ALA A 35 0.22 -15.40 -3.68
CA ALA A 35 -0.54 -14.62 -4.66
C ALA A 35 0.38 -13.92 -5.67
N PHE A 36 1.51 -13.40 -5.21
CA PHE A 36 2.54 -12.80 -6.06
C PHE A 36 3.08 -13.80 -7.08
N LYS A 37 3.53 -14.99 -6.64
CA LYS A 37 4.01 -16.06 -7.52
C LYS A 37 2.94 -16.50 -8.52
N HIS A 38 1.67 -16.53 -8.10
CA HIS A 38 0.56 -16.80 -9.00
C HIS A 38 0.44 -15.75 -10.11
N PHE A 39 0.54 -14.46 -9.77
CA PHE A 39 0.51 -13.37 -10.75
C PHE A 39 1.65 -13.49 -11.76
N ILE A 40 2.89 -13.70 -11.29
CA ILE A 40 4.06 -13.85 -12.18
C ILE A 40 3.84 -15.01 -13.15
N ARG A 41 3.54 -16.22 -12.63
CA ARG A 41 3.31 -17.42 -13.46
C ARG A 41 2.23 -17.20 -14.53
N ARG A 42 1.21 -16.40 -14.23
CA ARG A 42 0.08 -16.16 -15.13
C ARG A 42 0.40 -15.18 -16.25
N TYR A 43 1.19 -14.14 -15.97
CA TYR A 43 1.38 -13.01 -16.87
C TYR A 43 2.78 -12.92 -17.49
N GLU A 44 3.81 -13.49 -16.86
CA GLU A 44 5.23 -13.35 -17.26
C GLU A 44 5.47 -13.72 -18.73
N ALA A 45 5.01 -14.90 -19.16
CA ALA A 45 5.27 -15.41 -20.51
C ALA A 45 4.69 -14.52 -21.64
N LYS A 46 3.62 -13.77 -21.36
CA LYS A 46 2.94 -12.91 -22.35
C LYS A 46 3.20 -11.43 -22.14
N TYR A 47 3.48 -11.02 -20.91
CA TYR A 47 3.56 -9.63 -20.47
C TYR A 47 4.72 -9.42 -19.48
N PRO A 48 5.97 -9.70 -19.89
CA PRO A 48 7.13 -9.63 -18.98
C PRO A 48 7.34 -8.23 -18.40
N LYS A 49 7.01 -7.17 -19.14
CA LYS A 49 7.08 -5.78 -18.67
C LYS A 49 6.13 -5.49 -17.48
N ALA A 50 5.04 -6.23 -17.36
CA ALA A 50 4.10 -6.05 -16.25
C ALA A 50 4.61 -6.74 -14.99
N THR A 51 5.21 -7.93 -15.13
CA THR A 51 5.79 -8.70 -14.03
C THR A 51 7.08 -8.08 -13.51
N GLU A 52 7.97 -7.62 -14.39
CA GLU A 52 9.23 -6.93 -14.02
C GLU A 52 8.97 -5.69 -13.13
N LYS A 53 7.95 -4.89 -13.48
CA LYS A 53 7.56 -3.72 -12.67
C LYS A 53 7.06 -4.12 -11.28
N LEU A 54 6.40 -5.28 -11.17
CA LEU A 54 5.88 -5.76 -9.90
C LEU A 54 6.99 -6.40 -9.05
N GLU A 55 7.94 -7.10 -9.68
CA GLU A 55 9.11 -7.69 -9.04
C GLU A 55 10.06 -6.64 -8.47
N LYS A 56 10.32 -5.57 -9.23
CA LYS A 56 11.19 -4.48 -8.78
C LYS A 56 10.76 -3.88 -7.44
N ASP A 57 9.45 -3.75 -7.25
CA ASP A 57 8.86 -3.10 -6.07
C ASP A 57 8.31 -4.12 -5.05
N HIS A 58 8.68 -5.41 -5.15
CA HIS A 58 8.10 -6.49 -4.34
C HIS A 58 8.30 -6.28 -2.83
N GLU A 59 9.52 -5.99 -2.38
CA GLU A 59 9.80 -5.77 -0.96
C GLU A 59 9.04 -4.54 -0.42
N ALA A 60 9.08 -3.43 -1.17
CA ALA A 60 8.38 -2.21 -0.81
C ALA A 60 6.85 -2.41 -0.75
N LEU A 61 6.30 -3.25 -1.64
CA LEU A 61 4.88 -3.60 -1.66
C LEU A 61 4.44 -4.37 -0.41
N LEU A 62 5.33 -5.19 0.17
CA LEU A 62 5.02 -6.06 1.33
C LEU A 62 5.54 -5.50 2.67
N ALA A 63 6.19 -4.33 2.66
CA ALA A 63 6.69 -3.67 3.87
C ALA A 63 5.57 -3.30 4.85
N PHE A 64 4.32 -3.14 4.39
CA PHE A 64 3.21 -2.80 5.30
C PHE A 64 2.92 -3.89 6.34
N PHE A 65 3.35 -5.15 6.12
CA PHE A 65 3.19 -6.24 7.10
C PHE A 65 4.04 -6.04 8.36
N ASP A 66 5.08 -5.20 8.31
CA ASP A 66 5.91 -4.84 9.47
C ASP A 66 5.29 -3.71 10.31
N PHE A 67 4.04 -3.32 10.00
CA PHE A 67 3.29 -2.30 10.73
C PHE A 67 2.02 -2.91 11.35
N PRO A 68 1.46 -2.29 12.41
CA PRO A 68 0.23 -2.75 13.07
C PRO A 68 -0.93 -2.95 12.09
N ALA A 69 -1.68 -4.04 12.28
CA ALA A 69 -2.80 -4.41 11.41
C ALA A 69 -3.88 -3.31 11.29
N GLU A 70 -4.09 -2.52 12.35
CA GLU A 70 -5.05 -1.40 12.36
C GLU A 70 -4.71 -0.33 11.33
N ARG A 71 -3.43 -0.21 10.95
CA ARG A 71 -2.91 0.80 10.02
C ARG A 71 -2.95 0.34 8.57
N TRP A 72 -3.08 -0.96 8.32
CA TRP A 72 -3.07 -1.53 6.97
C TRP A 72 -4.10 -0.88 6.05
N VAL A 73 -5.27 -0.51 6.57
CA VAL A 73 -6.32 0.17 5.78
C VAL A 73 -5.85 1.48 5.16
N HIS A 74 -4.91 2.18 5.81
CA HIS A 74 -4.34 3.43 5.34
C HIS A 74 -3.10 3.21 4.46
N LEU A 75 -2.28 2.20 4.78
CA LEU A 75 -1.03 1.90 4.06
C LEU A 75 -1.28 1.20 2.72
N ARG A 76 -2.30 0.34 2.62
CA ARG A 76 -2.62 -0.43 1.41
C ARG A 76 -3.27 0.40 0.29
N THR A 77 -3.60 1.67 0.54
CA THR A 77 -4.32 2.53 -0.41
C THR A 77 -3.63 3.85 -0.62
N THR A 78 -3.49 4.25 -1.89
CA THR A 78 -3.01 5.58 -2.29
C THR A 78 -4.15 6.60 -2.37
N ASN A 79 -5.39 6.23 -2.03
CA ASN A 79 -6.56 7.10 -2.15
C ASN A 79 -6.44 8.45 -1.42
N PRO A 80 -5.85 8.55 -0.20
CA PRO A 80 -5.64 9.86 0.42
C PRO A 80 -4.82 10.84 -0.44
N ILE A 81 -3.90 10.32 -1.24
CA ILE A 81 -3.07 11.09 -2.17
C ILE A 81 -3.81 11.28 -3.50
N GLU A 82 -4.33 10.20 -4.09
CA GLU A 82 -4.96 10.25 -5.41
C GLU A 82 -6.26 11.06 -5.42
N SER A 83 -7.11 10.94 -4.39
CA SER A 83 -8.39 11.65 -4.30
C SER A 83 -8.21 13.16 -4.16
N THR A 84 -7.23 13.62 -3.37
CA THR A 84 -6.94 15.04 -3.19
C THR A 84 -6.43 15.67 -4.49
N PHE A 85 -5.49 15.01 -5.17
CA PHE A 85 -4.97 15.48 -6.45
C PHE A 85 -5.94 15.30 -7.63
N ALA A 86 -6.90 14.37 -7.56
CA ALA A 86 -7.90 14.19 -8.61
C ALA A 86 -8.74 15.45 -8.83
N THR A 87 -9.17 16.11 -7.75
CA THR A 87 -9.95 17.36 -7.82
C THR A 87 -9.13 18.49 -8.47
N VAL A 88 -7.88 18.64 -8.04
CA VAL A 88 -6.95 19.63 -8.61
C VAL A 88 -6.77 19.38 -10.12
N ARG A 89 -6.46 18.14 -10.53
CA ARG A 89 -6.28 17.77 -11.94
C ARG A 89 -7.55 18.02 -12.76
N HIS A 90 -8.72 17.64 -12.25
CA HIS A 90 -9.99 17.85 -12.94
C HIS A 90 -10.29 19.34 -13.16
N ARG A 91 -10.04 20.19 -12.16
CA ARG A 91 -10.31 21.62 -12.27
C ARG A 91 -9.30 22.33 -13.18
N THR A 92 -8.04 21.89 -13.12
CA THR A 92 -6.97 22.40 -13.99
C THR A 92 -7.21 22.09 -15.46
N SER A 93 -7.66 20.87 -15.78
CA SER A 93 -7.98 20.52 -17.18
C SER A 93 -9.16 21.33 -17.72
N ARG A 94 -10.13 21.69 -16.86
CA ARG A 94 -11.26 22.57 -17.23
C ARG A 94 -10.84 24.01 -17.47
N THR A 95 -9.80 24.50 -16.78
CA THR A 95 -9.28 25.86 -16.98
C THR A 95 -8.45 26.03 -18.26
N LYS A 96 -8.17 24.96 -19.04
CA LYS A 96 -7.52 25.00 -20.37
C LYS A 96 -6.29 25.92 -20.45
N ASN A 97 -5.40 25.89 -19.44
CA ASN A 97 -4.21 26.75 -19.34
C ASN A 97 -4.48 28.27 -19.27
N CYS A 98 -5.70 28.71 -18.98
CA CYS A 98 -6.06 30.13 -18.84
C CYS A 98 -5.67 30.72 -17.46
N VAL A 99 -4.78 30.08 -16.70
CA VAL A 99 -4.39 30.49 -15.35
C VAL A 99 -2.89 30.76 -15.28
N THR A 100 -2.51 31.87 -14.63
CA THR A 100 -1.10 32.14 -14.32
C THR A 100 -0.60 31.18 -13.23
N ARG A 101 0.73 31.04 -13.08
CA ARG A 101 1.32 30.23 -12.01
C ARG A 101 0.83 30.64 -10.62
N ALA A 102 0.71 31.94 -10.36
CA ALA A 102 0.25 32.45 -9.06
C ALA A 102 -1.22 32.09 -8.80
N SER A 103 -2.09 32.30 -9.80
CA SER A 103 -3.51 31.96 -9.69
C SER A 103 -3.72 30.45 -9.54
N PHE A 104 -2.94 29.64 -10.26
CA PHE A 104 -2.96 28.18 -10.13
C PHE A 104 -2.56 27.72 -8.72
N LEU A 105 -1.51 28.32 -8.14
CA LEU A 105 -1.09 27.98 -6.78
C LEU A 105 -2.20 28.26 -5.76
N GLY A 106 -2.86 29.42 -5.86
CA GLY A 106 -3.99 29.76 -5.00
C GLY A 106 -5.17 28.80 -5.18
N LEU A 107 -5.46 28.40 -6.41
CA LEU A 107 -6.51 27.42 -6.73
C LEU A 107 -6.21 26.05 -6.11
N ALA A 108 -4.99 25.54 -6.31
CA ALA A 108 -4.56 24.26 -5.77
C ALA A 108 -4.60 24.26 -4.23
N PHE A 109 -4.12 25.33 -3.60
CA PHE A 109 -4.17 25.51 -2.16
C PHE A 109 -5.62 25.47 -1.63
N LYS A 110 -6.53 26.23 -2.23
CA LYS A 110 -7.94 26.23 -1.81
C LYS A 110 -8.62 24.88 -2.02
N MET A 111 -8.30 24.16 -3.09
CA MET A 111 -8.81 22.80 -3.29
C MET A 111 -8.29 21.81 -2.25
N SER A 112 -7.03 21.94 -1.84
CA SER A 112 -6.45 21.13 -0.77
C SER A 112 -7.08 21.44 0.58
N GLU A 113 -7.34 22.72 0.91
CA GLU A 113 -8.07 23.10 2.13
C GLU A 113 -9.49 22.50 2.16
N GLU A 114 -10.25 22.63 1.06
CA GLU A 114 -11.60 22.06 0.98
C GLU A 114 -11.60 20.54 1.10
N ALA A 115 -10.62 19.86 0.49
CA ALA A 115 -10.49 18.41 0.60
C ALA A 115 -10.13 17.96 2.03
N ALA A 116 -9.35 18.74 2.76
CA ALA A 116 -8.92 18.41 4.12
C ALA A 116 -10.09 18.31 5.10
N ASN A 117 -11.17 19.07 4.88
CA ASN A 117 -12.38 19.03 5.71
C ASN A 117 -13.07 17.65 5.71
N ALA A 118 -12.87 16.83 4.67
CA ALA A 118 -13.47 15.50 4.55
C ALA A 118 -12.54 14.36 4.97
N TRP A 119 -11.32 14.65 5.45
CA TRP A 119 -10.36 13.61 5.78
C TRP A 119 -10.75 12.85 7.05
N ARG A 120 -10.61 11.53 6.97
CA ARG A 120 -10.79 10.65 8.14
C ARG A 120 -9.53 10.65 8.98
N ARG A 121 -9.71 10.66 10.31
CA ARG A 121 -8.60 10.46 11.26
C ARG A 121 -7.93 9.10 11.03
N ILE A 122 -6.62 9.06 11.29
CA ILE A 122 -5.81 7.84 11.26
C ILE A 122 -6.28 6.92 12.38
N ARG A 123 -6.46 5.63 12.07
CA ARG A 123 -6.77 4.60 13.07
C ARG A 123 -5.57 4.32 13.98
N ALA A 124 -5.83 4.12 15.26
CA ALA A 124 -4.85 3.78 16.29
C ALA A 124 -3.60 4.69 16.28
N PRO A 125 -3.76 6.01 16.54
CA PRO A 125 -2.64 6.95 16.57
C PRO A 125 -1.59 6.61 17.65
N GLU A 126 -1.99 5.99 18.76
CA GLU A 126 -1.11 5.55 19.85
C GLU A 126 -0.02 4.57 19.38
N LYS A 127 -0.33 3.71 18.40
CA LYS A 127 0.62 2.76 17.81
C LYS A 127 1.78 3.44 17.06
N VAL A 128 1.65 4.72 16.71
CA VAL A 128 2.77 5.50 16.15
C VAL A 128 3.91 5.60 17.16
N ALA A 129 3.58 5.86 18.42
CA ALA A 129 4.57 6.04 19.47
C ALA A 129 5.31 4.71 19.73
N GLU A 130 4.60 3.59 19.72
CA GLU A 130 5.19 2.24 19.83
C GLU A 130 6.16 1.95 18.69
N LEU A 131 5.79 2.28 17.44
CA LEU A 131 6.66 2.14 16.28
C LEU A 131 7.92 3.02 16.37
N LEU A 132 7.78 4.28 16.79
CA LEU A 132 8.91 5.18 17.00
C LEU A 132 9.81 4.73 18.16
N GLY A 133 9.25 4.01 19.14
CA GLY A 133 9.96 3.36 20.24
C GLY A 133 10.71 2.09 19.84
N GLY A 134 10.61 1.63 18.58
CA GLY A 134 11.34 0.48 18.06
C GLY A 134 10.58 -0.84 18.09
N ALA A 135 9.29 -0.84 18.45
CA ALA A 135 8.47 -2.06 18.46
C ALA A 135 8.43 -2.70 17.06
N ARG A 136 8.68 -4.01 17.00
CA ARG A 136 8.62 -4.80 15.77
C ARG A 136 7.26 -5.47 15.64
N TYR A 137 6.74 -5.51 14.42
CA TYR A 137 5.52 -6.23 14.10
C TYR A 137 5.82 -7.27 13.03
N GLU A 138 5.20 -8.44 13.16
CA GLU A 138 5.19 -9.48 12.13
C GLU A 138 3.73 -9.77 11.79
N ASP A 139 3.38 -9.64 10.51
CA ASP A 139 2.01 -9.75 10.02
C ASP A 139 1.00 -8.91 10.83
N GLY A 140 1.44 -7.74 11.31
CA GLY A 140 0.63 -6.79 12.04
C GLY A 140 0.42 -7.08 13.53
N ILE A 141 1.07 -8.12 14.06
CA ILE A 141 1.06 -8.49 15.47
C ILE A 141 2.39 -8.06 16.12
N PRO A 142 2.38 -7.42 17.30
CA PRO A 142 3.61 -7.05 17.99
C PRO A 142 4.39 -8.30 18.38
N VAL A 143 5.66 -8.37 17.99
CA VAL A 143 6.57 -9.44 18.39
C VAL A 143 7.27 -8.99 19.68
N PRO A 144 7.14 -9.72 20.81
CA PRO A 144 7.91 -9.43 22.01
C PRO A 144 9.41 -9.53 21.72
N ASP A 145 10.21 -8.63 22.28
CA ASP A 145 11.69 -8.64 22.13
C ASP A 145 12.38 -9.79 22.89
N ASP A 146 11.64 -10.63 23.61
CA ASP A 146 12.19 -11.76 24.37
C ASP A 146 12.24 -13.05 23.52
N PRO A 147 13.40 -13.75 23.47
CA PRO A 147 13.48 -15.06 22.84
C PRO A 147 12.57 -16.06 23.56
N PRO A 148 11.89 -16.98 22.84
CA PRO A 148 11.14 -18.05 23.48
C PRO A 148 12.09 -18.93 24.31
N ASP A 149 11.84 -18.97 25.62
CA ASP A 149 12.52 -19.78 26.62
C ASP A 149 12.30 -21.28 26.30
N THR A 150 13.08 -21.80 25.35
CA THR A 150 12.98 -23.18 24.84
C THR A 150 13.76 -24.17 25.74
N GLN A 151 13.85 -23.92 27.05
CA GLN A 151 14.67 -24.74 27.96
C GLN A 151 14.00 -25.23 29.24
N LYS A 152 12.69 -25.05 29.45
CA LYS A 152 12.01 -25.58 30.65
C LYS A 152 11.43 -26.99 30.54
N GLU A 153 11.27 -27.58 29.35
CA GLU A 153 10.72 -28.94 29.22
C GLU A 153 11.77 -30.08 29.22
N GLN A 154 13.08 -29.79 29.19
CA GLN A 154 14.12 -30.85 29.22
C GLN A 154 14.75 -31.09 30.60
N ARG A 155 14.36 -30.34 31.64
CA ARG A 155 14.88 -30.52 33.01
C ARG A 155 13.97 -31.31 33.95
N GLU A 156 12.77 -31.72 33.52
CA GLU A 156 11.84 -32.53 34.31
C GLU A 156 11.87 -34.03 33.98
N ALA A 157 12.77 -34.45 33.08
CA ALA A 157 12.92 -35.84 32.64
C ALA A 157 14.32 -36.44 32.90
N ALA A 158 15.08 -35.91 33.87
CA ALA A 158 16.39 -36.44 34.27
C ALA A 158 16.44 -36.74 35.77
#